data_AF-A0A7Y2ZET9-F1
#
_entry.id   AF-A0A7Y2ZET9-F1
#
_cell.length_a   1.000
_cell.length_b   1.000
_cell.length_c   1.000
_cell.angle_alpha   90.00
_cell.angle_beta   90.00
_cell.angle_gamma   90.00
#
_symmetry.space_group_name_H-M   'P 1'
#
loop_
_entity.id
_entity.type
_entity.pdbx_description
1 polymer ?
#
loop_
_entity_poly.entity_id
_entity_poly.type
_entity_poly.pdbx_seq_one_letter_code
_entity_poly.pdbx_strand_id
1 'polypeptide(L)'
;LWDDPLARAGAEVTAHRARWLDAVGPAFSDYYAEVSGGPGASLDYRSNPTLPDGVPAVDTVVEAFREALLRSAERERRVGTTVVGPHRDDVGVSVTGDRELDVRDFGSGGQRRTAALALRLVEAATIREARGQEPIVLMDDVFAELDEGRSERILGLIEREETGQVILTAPKDSDVRVRRDALPRWGIRAGLIET
;
A
#
# COMPACT_ATOMS: atom_id res chain seq x y z
N LEU A 1 -5.44 -5.27 34.10
CA LEU A 1 -5.95 -6.64 33.81
C LEU A 1 -5.92 -6.94 32.31
N TRP A 2 -6.20 -5.96 31.45
CA TRP A 2 -6.25 -6.16 29.98
C TRP A 2 -4.96 -5.80 29.23
N ASP A 3 -4.00 -5.15 29.89
CA ASP A 3 -2.77 -4.65 29.28
C ASP A 3 -1.88 -5.77 28.74
N ASP A 4 -1.74 -6.90 29.47
CA ASP A 4 -0.91 -8.04 29.00
C ASP A 4 -1.55 -8.77 27.80
N PRO A 5 -2.86 -9.11 27.80
CA PRO A 5 -3.53 -9.61 26.60
C PRO A 5 -3.41 -8.65 25.40
N LEU A 6 -3.57 -7.35 25.63
CA LEU A 6 -3.42 -6.33 24.59
C LEU A 6 -1.98 -6.29 24.05
N ALA A 7 -0.98 -6.34 24.93
CA ALA A 7 0.42 -6.34 24.55
C ALA A 7 0.78 -7.55 23.69
N ARG A 8 0.32 -8.75 24.08
CA ARG A 8 0.57 -10.00 23.32
C ARG A 8 -0.10 -10.00 21.95
N ALA A 9 -1.40 -9.68 21.91
CA ALA A 9 -2.14 -9.65 20.64
C ALA A 9 -1.64 -8.52 19.72
N GLY A 10 -1.35 -7.35 20.30
CA GLY A 10 -0.79 -6.21 19.58
C GLY A 10 0.57 -6.52 18.98
N ALA A 11 1.45 -7.16 19.75
CA ALA A 11 2.77 -7.56 19.30
C ALA A 11 2.75 -8.51 18.11
N GLU A 12 1.84 -9.50 18.10
CA GLU A 12 1.65 -10.40 16.96
C GLU A 12 1.28 -9.62 15.69
N VAL A 13 0.29 -8.72 15.79
CA VAL A 13 -0.14 -7.90 14.64
C VAL A 13 0.99 -7.00 14.15
N THR A 14 1.68 -6.32 15.07
CA THR A 14 2.77 -5.40 14.75
C THR A 14 3.95 -6.13 14.11
N ALA A 15 4.36 -7.28 14.63
CA ALA A 15 5.44 -8.07 14.05
C ALA A 15 5.08 -8.65 12.67
N HIS A 16 3.82 -9.05 12.45
CA HIS A 16 3.36 -9.49 11.12
C HIS A 16 3.33 -8.34 10.10
N ARG A 17 2.88 -7.15 10.50
CA ARG A 17 2.89 -5.94 9.64
C ARG A 17 4.30 -5.53 9.27
N ALA A 18 5.21 -5.47 10.24
CA ALA A 18 6.62 -5.15 10.00
C ALA A 18 7.25 -6.14 9.01
N ARG A 19 7.04 -7.45 9.22
CA ARG A 19 7.52 -8.50 8.30
C ARG A 19 6.98 -8.35 6.88
N TRP A 20 5.69 -8.10 6.76
CA TRP A 20 5.06 -7.95 5.45
C TRP A 20 5.58 -6.71 4.71
N LEU A 21 5.68 -5.56 5.40
CA LEU A 21 6.19 -4.33 4.80
C LEU A 21 7.66 -4.44 4.39
N ASP A 22 8.50 -5.09 5.20
CA ASP A 22 9.89 -5.39 4.88
C ASP A 22 10.00 -6.28 3.63
N ALA A 23 9.22 -7.36 3.58
CA ALA A 23 9.23 -8.32 2.46
C ALA A 23 8.76 -7.69 1.13
N VAL A 24 7.75 -6.83 1.17
CA VAL A 24 7.16 -6.25 -0.06
C VAL A 24 7.79 -4.92 -0.48
N GLY A 25 8.60 -4.31 0.38
CA GLY A 25 9.26 -3.02 0.14
C GLY A 25 10.02 -2.96 -1.19
N PRO A 26 10.85 -3.96 -1.55
CA PRO A 26 11.54 -3.98 -2.84
C PRO A 26 10.60 -3.96 -4.04
N ALA A 27 9.59 -4.84 -4.07
CA ALA A 27 8.61 -4.91 -5.15
C ALA A 27 7.79 -3.61 -5.26
N PHE A 28 7.39 -3.03 -4.12
CA PHE A 28 6.74 -1.72 -4.09
C PHE A 28 7.60 -0.63 -4.75
N SER A 29 8.89 -0.58 -4.39
CA SER A 29 9.82 0.40 -4.94
C SER A 29 9.97 0.23 -6.45
N ASP A 30 10.09 -1.01 -6.94
CA ASP A 30 10.23 -1.32 -8.35
C ASP A 30 8.98 -0.91 -9.16
N TYR A 31 7.78 -1.27 -8.69
CA TYR A 31 6.52 -0.85 -9.32
C TYR A 31 6.37 0.67 -9.34
N TYR A 32 6.73 1.34 -8.24
CA TYR A 32 6.67 2.80 -8.17
C TYR A 32 7.64 3.45 -9.17
N ALA A 33 8.90 3.00 -9.20
CA ALA A 33 9.94 3.52 -10.09
C ALA A 33 9.53 3.37 -11.55
N GLU A 34 9.00 2.19 -11.91
CA GLU A 34 8.54 1.92 -13.26
C GLU A 34 7.39 2.85 -13.67
N VAL A 35 6.30 2.91 -12.90
CA VAL A 35 5.13 3.72 -13.27
C VAL A 35 5.52 5.20 -13.33
N SER A 36 6.27 5.68 -12.33
CA SER A 36 6.68 7.08 -12.26
C SER A 36 7.68 7.48 -13.36
N GLY A 37 8.46 6.52 -13.88
CA GLY A 37 9.60 6.78 -14.78
C GLY A 37 10.76 7.50 -14.08
N GLY A 38 10.81 7.43 -12.76
CA GLY A 38 11.74 8.17 -11.90
C GLY A 38 12.31 7.28 -10.79
N PRO A 39 12.86 7.87 -9.72
CA PRO A 39 13.36 7.11 -8.59
C PRO A 39 12.22 6.36 -7.87
N GLY A 40 12.58 5.25 -7.20
CA GLY A 40 11.64 4.44 -6.43
C GLY A 40 11.10 5.13 -5.19
N ALA A 41 10.21 4.45 -4.47
CA ALA A 41 9.67 4.89 -3.20
C ALA A 41 9.83 3.80 -2.14
N SER A 42 10.03 4.19 -0.89
CA SER A 42 10.12 3.29 0.26
C SER A 42 8.80 3.24 1.03
N LEU A 43 8.56 2.11 1.68
CA LEU A 43 7.52 1.93 2.69
C LEU A 43 8.15 2.00 4.08
N ASP A 44 7.50 2.73 4.98
CA ASP A 44 7.93 2.90 6.37
C ASP A 44 6.80 2.46 7.31
N TYR A 45 7.10 1.54 8.24
CA TYR A 45 6.12 1.08 9.21
C TYR A 45 6.18 1.90 10.49
N ARG A 46 5.22 2.82 10.65
CA ARG A 46 5.13 3.72 11.81
C ARG A 46 4.33 3.04 12.91
N SER A 47 5.00 2.15 13.65
CA SER A 47 4.41 1.42 14.77
C SER A 47 4.21 2.29 16.02
N ASN A 48 3.19 1.95 16.81
CA ASN A 48 2.95 2.53 18.13
C ASN A 48 2.75 1.41 19.18
N PRO A 49 3.74 1.14 20.06
CA PRO A 49 4.95 1.94 20.30
C PRO A 49 5.95 1.91 19.15
N THR A 50 6.75 2.96 19.03
CA THR A 50 7.84 3.03 18.05
C THR A 50 8.86 1.93 18.34
N LEU A 51 9.12 1.11 17.34
CA LEU A 51 10.07 0.01 17.40
C LEU A 51 11.38 0.39 16.70
N PRO A 52 12.50 -0.30 17.02
CA PRO A 52 13.73 -0.19 16.24
C PRO A 52 13.53 -0.64 14.78
N ASP A 53 14.40 -0.16 13.90
CA ASP A 53 14.39 -0.52 12.48
C ASP A 53 14.52 -2.03 12.27
N GLY A 54 13.89 -2.50 11.18
CA GLY A 54 13.88 -3.90 10.76
C GLY A 54 12.72 -4.70 11.33
N VAL A 55 12.82 -6.02 11.21
CA VAL A 55 11.78 -6.96 11.68
C VAL A 55 12.01 -7.31 13.16
N PRO A 56 11.14 -6.86 14.08
CA PRO A 56 11.29 -7.13 15.50
C PRO A 56 10.80 -8.54 15.86
N ALA A 57 11.47 -9.18 16.82
CA ALA A 57 10.95 -10.38 17.45
C ALA A 57 9.68 -10.06 18.28
N VAL A 58 8.69 -10.95 18.29
CA VAL A 58 7.41 -10.73 18.99
C VAL A 58 7.62 -10.38 20.46
N ASP A 59 8.51 -11.09 21.17
CA ASP A 59 8.79 -10.83 22.58
C ASP A 59 9.33 -9.41 22.81
N THR A 60 10.19 -8.90 21.92
CA THR A 60 10.68 -7.51 21.96
C THR A 60 9.53 -6.52 21.84
N VAL A 61 8.56 -6.80 20.95
CA VAL A 61 7.38 -5.95 20.78
C VAL A 61 6.47 -6.02 22.01
N VAL A 62 6.30 -7.19 22.63
CA VAL A 62 5.50 -7.33 23.87
C VAL A 62 6.06 -6.44 24.97
N GLU A 63 7.37 -6.44 25.20
CA GLU A 63 7.97 -5.59 26.23
C GLU A 63 7.82 -4.09 25.90
N ALA A 64 8.00 -3.71 24.64
CA ALA A 64 7.77 -2.33 24.20
C ALA A 64 6.31 -1.88 24.45
N PHE A 65 5.33 -2.75 24.19
CA PHE A 65 3.92 -2.50 24.47
C PHE A 65 3.66 -2.32 25.96
N ARG A 66 4.16 -3.21 26.81
CA ARG A 66 4.00 -3.11 28.27
C ARG A 66 4.54 -1.79 28.78
N GLU A 67 5.73 -1.41 28.35
CA GLU A 67 6.36 -0.16 28.76
C GLU A 67 5.55 1.06 28.27
N ALA A 68 5.08 1.05 27.03
CA ALA A 68 4.31 2.14 26.47
C ALA A 68 2.91 2.28 27.10
N LEU A 69 2.21 1.18 27.38
CA LEU A 69 0.93 1.19 28.10
C LEU A 69 1.11 1.75 29.52
N LEU A 70 2.17 1.35 30.23
CA LEU A 70 2.50 1.89 31.55
C LEU A 70 2.76 3.41 31.49
N ARG A 71 3.56 3.89 30.54
CA ARG A 71 3.87 5.32 30.37
C ARG A 71 2.66 6.16 29.95
N SER A 72 1.75 5.58 29.18
CA SER A 72 0.60 6.31 28.62
C SER A 72 -0.66 6.24 29.51
N ALA A 73 -0.66 5.47 30.59
CA ALA A 73 -1.84 5.23 31.43
C ALA A 73 -2.55 6.50 31.91
N GLU A 74 -1.83 7.55 32.31
CA GLU A 74 -2.47 8.82 32.71
C GLU A 74 -3.11 9.54 31.52
N ARG A 75 -2.41 9.56 30.37
CA ARG A 75 -2.94 10.14 29.14
C ARG A 75 -4.19 9.41 28.68
N GLU A 76 -4.18 8.07 28.67
CA GLU A 76 -5.33 7.24 28.29
C GLU A 76 -6.54 7.49 29.17
N ARG A 77 -6.36 7.61 30.49
CA ARG A 77 -7.45 7.99 31.42
C ARG A 77 -8.03 9.37 31.09
N ARG A 78 -7.18 10.32 30.72
CA ARG A 78 -7.60 11.69 30.38
C ARG A 78 -8.38 11.74 29.06
N VAL A 79 -7.97 10.99 28.05
CA VAL A 79 -8.63 11.00 26.72
C VAL A 79 -9.72 9.94 26.58
N GLY A 80 -9.85 9.01 27.53
CA GLY A 80 -10.88 7.96 27.53
C GLY A 80 -10.70 6.89 26.46
N THR A 81 -9.50 6.74 25.88
CA THR A 81 -9.22 5.77 24.81
C THR A 81 -7.79 5.25 24.91
N THR A 82 -7.58 4.01 24.49
CA THR A 82 -6.24 3.42 24.37
C THR A 82 -5.46 4.10 23.25
N VAL A 83 -4.28 4.62 23.57
CA VAL A 83 -3.41 5.39 22.68
C VAL A 83 -2.17 4.63 22.26
N VAL A 84 -1.98 3.40 22.73
CA VAL A 84 -0.88 2.49 22.37
C VAL A 84 -1.45 1.23 21.73
N GLY A 85 -0.91 0.84 20.58
CA GLY A 85 -1.25 -0.42 19.91
C GLY A 85 -1.46 -0.29 18.42
N PRO A 86 -1.66 -1.43 17.72
CA PRO A 86 -1.61 -1.47 16.26
C PRO A 86 -2.77 -0.72 15.59
N HIS A 87 -3.84 -0.42 16.31
CA HIS A 87 -4.92 0.47 15.86
C HIS A 87 -4.49 1.93 15.72
N ARG A 88 -3.28 2.28 16.14
CA ARG A 88 -2.67 3.62 16.03
C ARG A 88 -1.48 3.66 15.07
N ASP A 89 -1.12 2.54 14.45
CA ASP A 89 -0.01 2.50 13.50
C ASP A 89 -0.36 3.24 12.20
N ASP A 90 0.67 3.57 11.44
CA ASP A 90 0.55 4.09 10.08
C ASP A 90 1.58 3.44 9.14
N VAL A 91 1.35 3.58 7.83
CA VAL A 91 2.33 3.21 6.80
C VAL A 91 2.72 4.47 6.04
N GLY A 92 3.97 4.88 6.21
CA GLY A 92 4.57 5.97 5.46
C GLY A 92 4.96 5.52 4.06
N VAL A 93 4.85 6.43 3.09
CA VAL A 93 5.41 6.27 1.76
C VAL A 93 6.30 7.46 1.47
N SER A 94 7.56 7.21 1.18
CA SER A 94 8.55 8.24 0.88
C SER A 94 9.12 8.05 -0.51
N VAL A 95 9.17 9.10 -1.33
CA VAL A 95 9.86 9.04 -2.64
C VAL A 95 11.36 9.22 -2.42
N THR A 96 12.15 8.34 -3.03
CA THR A 96 13.62 8.42 -3.01
C THR A 96 14.08 9.53 -3.96
N GLY A 97 15.09 10.31 -3.59
CA GLY A 97 15.63 11.40 -4.42
C GLY A 97 16.66 12.23 -3.67
N ASP A 98 16.87 13.49 -4.09
CA ASP A 98 17.80 14.42 -3.40
C ASP A 98 17.39 14.70 -1.94
N ARG A 99 16.10 14.55 -1.64
CA ARG A 99 15.53 14.55 -0.29
C ARG A 99 14.42 13.52 -0.22
N GLU A 100 14.32 12.86 0.92
CA GLU A 100 13.18 12.00 1.22
C GLU A 100 11.92 12.85 1.37
N LEU A 101 10.86 12.48 0.64
CA LEU A 101 9.62 13.26 0.59
C LEU A 101 8.42 12.36 0.87
N ASP A 102 7.72 12.65 1.97
CA ASP A 102 6.48 11.96 2.34
C ASP A 102 5.37 12.25 1.32
N VAL A 103 4.88 11.19 0.68
CA VAL A 103 3.88 11.26 -0.40
C VAL A 103 2.52 11.74 0.11
N ARG A 104 2.18 11.46 1.37
CA ARG A 104 0.91 11.87 1.97
C ARG A 104 0.84 13.39 2.06
N ASP A 105 1.87 14.00 2.63
CA ASP A 105 1.87 15.44 2.91
C ASP A 105 2.31 16.28 1.71
N PHE A 106 3.30 15.82 0.96
CA PHE A 106 3.96 16.62 -0.08
C PHE A 106 3.89 16.04 -1.48
N GLY A 107 3.39 14.81 -1.64
CA GLY A 107 3.27 14.16 -2.94
C GLY A 107 2.25 14.84 -3.85
N SER A 108 2.60 15.01 -5.11
CA SER A 108 1.65 15.40 -6.16
C SER A 108 0.54 14.34 -6.32
N GLY A 109 -0.59 14.73 -6.93
CA GLY A 109 -1.70 13.78 -7.20
C GLY A 109 -1.22 12.54 -7.98
N GLY A 110 -0.35 12.73 -8.97
CA GLY A 110 0.25 11.64 -9.74
C GLY A 110 1.12 10.71 -8.88
N GLN A 111 1.92 11.24 -7.96
CA GLN A 111 2.74 10.42 -7.06
C GLN A 111 1.89 9.60 -6.07
N ARG A 112 0.82 10.20 -5.53
CA ARG A 112 -0.13 9.49 -4.66
C ARG A 112 -0.83 8.34 -5.40
N ARG A 113 -1.25 8.56 -6.64
CA ARG A 113 -1.83 7.50 -7.49
C ARG A 113 -0.83 6.41 -7.85
N THR A 114 0.41 6.78 -8.19
CA THR A 114 1.47 5.80 -8.44
C THR A 114 1.74 4.95 -7.20
N ALA A 115 1.83 5.55 -6.01
CA ALA A 115 1.96 4.81 -4.75
C ALA A 115 0.76 3.88 -4.50
N ALA A 116 -0.46 4.36 -4.71
CA ALA A 116 -1.66 3.54 -4.54
C ALA A 116 -1.68 2.34 -5.51
N LEU A 117 -1.30 2.54 -6.78
CA LEU A 117 -1.20 1.46 -7.76
C LEU A 117 -0.13 0.44 -7.36
N ALA A 118 1.07 0.89 -6.98
CA ALA A 118 2.15 0.02 -6.55
C ALA A 118 1.73 -0.82 -5.32
N LEU A 119 1.01 -0.23 -4.35
CA LEU A 119 0.44 -0.96 -3.21
C LEU A 119 -0.57 -2.02 -3.65
N ARG A 120 -1.43 -1.75 -4.65
CA ARG A 120 -2.39 -2.74 -5.17
C ARG A 120 -1.72 -3.90 -5.89
N LEU A 121 -0.64 -3.65 -6.62
CA LEU A 121 0.12 -4.71 -7.28
C LEU A 121 0.85 -5.58 -6.24
N VAL A 122 1.44 -4.98 -5.22
CA VAL A 122 2.02 -5.70 -4.07
C VAL A 122 0.96 -6.55 -3.33
N GLU A 123 -0.23 -6.00 -3.13
CA GLU A 123 -1.36 -6.73 -2.53
C GLU A 123 -1.75 -7.93 -3.39
N ALA A 124 -1.87 -7.76 -4.70
CA ALA A 124 -2.19 -8.85 -5.62
C ALA A 124 -1.13 -9.96 -5.60
N ALA A 125 0.16 -9.58 -5.64
CA ALA A 125 1.28 -10.51 -5.53
C ALA A 125 1.28 -11.26 -4.18
N THR A 126 0.99 -10.55 -3.08
CA THR A 126 0.85 -11.14 -1.73
C THR A 126 -0.27 -12.18 -1.70
N ILE A 127 -1.44 -11.86 -2.27
CA ILE A 127 -2.58 -12.79 -2.30
C ILE A 127 -2.24 -14.03 -3.14
N ARG A 128 -1.62 -13.84 -4.30
CA ARG A 128 -1.15 -14.93 -5.16
C ARG A 128 -0.21 -15.86 -4.42
N GLU A 129 0.82 -15.33 -3.75
CA GLU A 129 1.78 -16.13 -2.99
C GLU A 129 1.10 -16.88 -1.84
N ALA A 130 0.24 -16.20 -1.08
CA ALA A 130 -0.43 -16.80 0.08
C ALA A 130 -1.51 -17.84 -0.28
N ARG A 131 -2.13 -17.74 -1.46
CA ARG A 131 -3.26 -18.59 -1.87
C ARG A 131 -2.95 -19.56 -3.00
N GLY A 132 -1.84 -19.37 -3.71
CA GLY A 132 -1.51 -20.12 -4.93
C GLY A 132 -2.50 -19.89 -6.08
N GLN A 133 -3.22 -18.76 -6.05
CA GLN A 133 -4.27 -18.42 -7.02
C GLN A 133 -4.16 -16.95 -7.40
N GLU A 134 -4.27 -16.65 -8.70
CA GLU A 134 -4.31 -15.27 -9.19
C GLU A 134 -5.60 -14.56 -8.72
N PRO A 135 -5.51 -13.38 -8.09
CA PRO A 135 -6.68 -12.58 -7.76
C PRO A 135 -7.28 -11.93 -9.01
N ILE A 136 -8.54 -11.48 -8.91
CA ILE A 136 -9.09 -10.50 -9.86
C ILE A 136 -8.70 -9.12 -9.36
N VAL A 137 -7.99 -8.34 -10.18
CA VAL A 137 -7.57 -6.98 -9.83
C VAL A 137 -8.57 -5.98 -10.40
N LEU A 138 -9.19 -5.20 -9.52
CA LEU A 138 -10.12 -4.13 -9.89
C LEU A 138 -9.42 -2.78 -9.77
N MET A 139 -9.36 -2.04 -10.86
CA MET A 139 -8.62 -0.81 -11.02
C MET A 139 -9.58 0.32 -11.44
N ASP A 140 -10.07 1.07 -10.46
CA ASP A 140 -11.00 2.17 -10.70
C ASP A 140 -10.25 3.48 -10.95
N ASP A 141 -10.46 4.08 -12.12
CA ASP A 141 -9.97 5.38 -12.57
C ASP A 141 -8.44 5.54 -12.44
N VAL A 142 -7.69 4.47 -12.72
CA VAL A 142 -6.23 4.44 -12.54
C VAL A 142 -5.47 5.37 -13.47
N PHE A 143 -6.11 5.83 -14.55
CA PHE A 143 -5.54 6.74 -15.54
C PHE A 143 -5.86 8.22 -15.28
N ALA A 144 -6.68 8.54 -14.26
CA ALA A 144 -7.02 9.92 -13.95
C ALA A 144 -5.77 10.78 -13.76
N GLU A 145 -5.72 11.92 -14.47
CA GLU A 145 -4.67 12.93 -14.32
C GLU A 145 -3.24 12.35 -14.51
N LEU A 146 -3.07 11.39 -15.42
CA LEU A 146 -1.79 10.87 -15.89
C LEU A 146 -1.51 11.32 -17.33
N ASP A 147 -0.22 11.51 -17.64
CA ASP A 147 0.24 11.70 -19.01
C ASP A 147 0.24 10.37 -19.79
N GLU A 148 0.22 10.45 -21.12
CA GLU A 148 0.16 9.27 -22.01
C GLU A 148 1.29 8.26 -21.71
N GLY A 149 2.51 8.76 -21.42
CA GLY A 149 3.66 7.91 -21.11
C GLY A 149 3.51 7.14 -19.80
N ARG A 150 2.83 7.69 -18.79
CA ARG A 150 2.50 6.96 -17.55
C ARG A 150 1.45 5.89 -17.79
N SER A 151 0.39 6.19 -18.54
CA SER A 151 -0.65 5.20 -18.85
C SER A 151 -0.06 3.99 -19.58
N GLU A 152 0.86 4.21 -20.51
CA GLU A 152 1.61 3.14 -21.19
C GLU A 152 2.41 2.28 -20.21
N ARG A 153 3.14 2.89 -19.26
CA ARG A 153 3.92 2.16 -18.26
C ARG A 153 3.04 1.34 -17.32
N ILE A 154 1.89 1.87 -16.92
CA ILE A 154 0.91 1.13 -16.10
C ILE A 154 0.41 -0.11 -16.85
N LEU A 155 -0.04 0.05 -18.10
CA LEU A 155 -0.52 -1.07 -18.90
C LEU A 155 0.57 -2.12 -19.13
N GLY A 156 1.79 -1.68 -19.46
CA GLY A 156 2.93 -2.59 -19.62
C GLY A 156 3.30 -3.33 -18.34
N LEU A 157 3.20 -2.67 -17.18
CA LEU A 157 3.43 -3.29 -15.88
C LEU A 157 2.38 -4.36 -15.56
N ILE A 158 1.10 -4.06 -15.78
CA ILE A 158 0.00 -5.02 -15.57
C ILE A 158 0.16 -6.25 -16.47
N GLU A 159 0.53 -6.05 -17.74
CA GLU A 159 0.77 -7.13 -18.70
C GLU A 159 1.92 -8.05 -18.28
N ARG A 160 2.99 -7.50 -17.67
CA ARG A 160 4.17 -8.29 -17.27
C ARG A 160 4.04 -8.99 -15.93
N GLU A 161 3.29 -8.43 -14.98
CA GLU A 161 3.14 -9.01 -13.63
C GLU A 161 2.25 -10.26 -13.59
N GLU A 162 1.67 -10.64 -14.73
CA GLU A 162 0.81 -11.82 -14.90
C GLU A 162 -0.24 -11.93 -13.78
N THR A 163 -0.81 -10.79 -13.36
CA THR A 163 -1.73 -10.65 -12.21
C THR A 163 -3.10 -11.34 -12.37
N GLY A 164 -3.21 -12.30 -13.28
CA GLY A 164 -4.47 -12.92 -13.66
C GLY A 164 -5.38 -11.96 -14.43
N GLN A 165 -6.61 -11.82 -13.96
CA GLN A 165 -7.63 -10.99 -14.63
C GLN A 165 -7.64 -9.59 -14.04
N VAL A 166 -7.43 -8.58 -14.89
CA VAL A 166 -7.54 -7.16 -14.51
C VAL A 166 -8.75 -6.52 -15.16
N ILE A 167 -9.55 -5.82 -14.36
CA ILE A 167 -10.67 -4.99 -14.81
C ILE A 167 -10.33 -3.53 -14.48
N LEU A 168 -10.27 -2.71 -15.51
CA LEU A 168 -9.92 -1.29 -15.40
C LEU A 168 -11.06 -0.40 -15.89
N THR A 169 -11.25 0.73 -15.23
CA THR A 169 -12.15 1.79 -15.70
C THR A 169 -11.31 2.95 -16.23
N ALA A 170 -11.74 3.51 -17.36
CA ALA A 170 -11.06 4.63 -18.01
C ALA A 170 -12.12 5.60 -18.54
N PRO A 171 -12.10 6.88 -18.11
CA PRO A 171 -13.08 7.86 -18.56
C PRO A 171 -12.84 8.33 -20.00
N LYS A 172 -11.62 8.18 -20.54
CA LYS A 172 -11.27 8.63 -21.89
C LYS A 172 -10.68 7.49 -22.72
N ASP A 173 -10.99 7.50 -24.03
CA ASP A 173 -10.41 6.56 -24.99
C ASP A 173 -8.88 6.72 -25.13
N SER A 174 -8.37 7.94 -24.92
CA SER A 174 -6.94 8.24 -24.94
C SER A 174 -6.14 7.45 -23.91
N ASP A 175 -6.76 7.12 -22.78
CA ASP A 175 -6.08 6.52 -21.63
C ASP A 175 -5.62 5.07 -21.91
N VAL A 176 -6.30 4.40 -22.85
CA VAL A 176 -6.02 3.02 -23.27
C VAL A 176 -5.65 2.90 -24.75
N ARG A 177 -5.32 4.03 -25.40
CA ARG A 177 -5.16 4.11 -26.86
C ARG A 177 -4.13 3.12 -27.42
N VAL A 178 -3.06 2.87 -26.68
CA VAL A 178 -1.92 2.02 -27.11
C VAL A 178 -2.27 0.53 -27.10
N ARG A 179 -3.33 0.14 -26.39
CA ARG A 179 -3.86 -1.23 -26.33
C ARG A 179 -5.30 -1.32 -26.80
N ARG A 180 -5.75 -0.33 -27.56
CA ARG A 180 -7.15 -0.17 -28.00
C ARG A 180 -7.71 -1.42 -28.66
N ASP A 181 -6.91 -2.07 -29.49
CA ASP A 181 -7.31 -3.25 -30.27
C ASP A 181 -6.95 -4.58 -29.58
N ALA A 182 -6.21 -4.53 -28.47
CA ALA A 182 -5.71 -5.69 -27.75
C ALA A 182 -6.57 -6.07 -26.54
N LEU A 183 -7.37 -5.14 -26.02
CA LEU A 183 -8.19 -5.34 -24.83
C LEU A 183 -9.68 -5.40 -25.19
N PRO A 184 -10.45 -6.36 -24.66
CA PRO A 184 -11.91 -6.31 -24.68
C PRO A 184 -12.42 -5.04 -23.98
N ARG A 185 -13.46 -4.42 -24.54
CA ARG A 185 -13.98 -3.14 -24.05
C ARG A 185 -15.48 -3.16 -23.98
N TRP A 186 -15.99 -2.44 -23.00
CA TRP A 186 -17.41 -2.22 -22.82
C TRP A 186 -17.66 -0.76 -22.51
N GLY A 187 -18.62 -0.16 -23.20
CA GLY A 187 -19.12 1.17 -22.87
C GLY A 187 -20.10 1.08 -21.70
N ILE A 188 -20.11 2.07 -20.81
CA ILE A 188 -21.17 2.18 -19.80
C ILE A 188 -21.93 3.48 -20.04
N ARG A 189 -23.23 3.38 -20.35
CA ARG A 189 -24.12 4.53 -20.57
C ARG A 189 -25.41 4.33 -19.81
N ALA A 190 -25.81 5.34 -19.02
CA ALA A 190 -27.02 5.29 -18.20
C ALA A 190 -27.15 4.03 -17.32
N GLY A 191 -26.02 3.52 -16.82
CA GLY A 191 -25.97 2.30 -15.99
C GLY A 191 -26.05 0.98 -16.77
N LEU A 192 -26.03 1.02 -18.10
CA LEU A 192 -26.06 -0.17 -18.97
C LEU A 192 -24.70 -0.40 -19.62
N ILE A 193 -24.30 -1.67 -19.72
CA ILE A 193 -23.09 -2.11 -20.42
C ILE A 193 -23.44 -2.30 -21.91
N GLU A 194 -22.75 -1.56 -22.77
CA GLU A 194 -22.83 -1.64 -24.24
C GLU A 194 -21.57 -2.38 -24.76
N THR A 195 -21.75 -3.35 -25.66
CA THR A 195 -20.68 -4.09 -26.36
C THR A 195 -20.35 -3.47 -27.70
#